data_AF-A0A519BNB2-F1
#
_entry.id   AF-A0A519BNB2-F1
#
_cell.length_a   1.000
_cell.length_b   1.000
_cell.length_c   1.000
_cell.angle_alpha   90.00
_cell.angle_beta   90.00
_cell.angle_gamma   90.00
#
_symmetry.space_group_name_H-M   'P 1'
#
loop_
_entity.id
_entity.type
_entity.pdbx_description
1 polymer ?
#
loop_
_entity_poly.entity_id
_entity_poly.type
_entity_poly.pdbx_seq_one_letter_code
_entity_poly.pdbx_strand_id
1 'polypeptide(L)' 'MKIILEINDNEKADTIINFLNQNPYIKIKNIENIKRKKKSIDMDQIFGLWQKRTITKEEIREKAWGY' A
#
# COMPACT_ATOMS: atom_id res chain seq x y z
N MET A 1 10.89 6.99 -23.01
CA MET A 1 10.79 5.51 -22.97
C MET A 1 11.06 5.05 -21.55
N LYS A 2 10.28 4.09 -21.02
CA LYS A 2 10.48 3.54 -19.67
C LYS A 2 10.83 2.06 -19.81
N ILE A 3 11.94 1.65 -19.22
CA ILE A 3 12.41 0.26 -19.21
C ILE A 3 12.31 -0.25 -17.78
N ILE A 4 11.79 -1.47 -17.61
CA ILE A 4 11.68 -2.16 -16.32
C ILE A 4 12.52 -3.43 -16.46
N LEU A 5 13.46 -3.64 -15.54
CA LEU A 5 14.27 -4.84 -15.44
C LEU A 5 13.83 -5.60 -14.19
N GLU A 6 13.39 -6.84 -14.38
CA GLU A 6 13.16 -7.79 -13.30
C GLU A 6 14.36 -8.72 -13.20
N ILE A 7 14.95 -8.79 -12.02
CA ILE A 7 16.15 -9.59 -11.74
C ILE A 7 15.75 -10.61 -10.68
N ASN A 8 15.85 -11.90 -11.01
CA ASN A 8 15.46 -13.00 -10.12
C ASN A 8 16.53 -13.34 -9.07
N ASP A 9 17.74 -12.84 -9.26
CA ASP A 9 18.91 -13.12 -8.42
C ASP A 9 19.37 -11.84 -7.74
N ASN A 10 19.04 -11.70 -6.45
CA ASN A 10 19.34 -10.50 -5.67
C ASN A 10 20.84 -10.23 -5.55
N GLU A 11 21.69 -11.26 -5.52
CA GLU A 11 23.14 -11.08 -5.41
C GLU A 11 23.73 -10.49 -6.69
N LYS A 12 23.15 -10.85 -7.84
CA LYS A 12 23.54 -10.28 -9.14
C LYS A 12 22.90 -8.92 -9.43
N ALA A 13 21.83 -8.57 -8.72
CA ALA A 13 21.14 -7.29 -8.90
C ALA A 13 22.08 -6.11 -8.62
N ASP A 14 22.87 -6.17 -7.55
CA ASP A 14 23.83 -5.11 -7.21
C ASP A 14 24.90 -4.92 -8.29
N THR A 15 25.36 -6.01 -8.91
CA THR A 15 26.33 -5.95 -10.01
C THR A 15 25.75 -5.24 -11.23
N ILE A 16 24.49 -5.55 -11.57
CA ILE A 16 23.78 -4.93 -12.70
C ILE A 16 23.51 -3.45 -12.42
N ILE A 17 23.08 -3.11 -11.21
CA ILE A 17 22.86 -1.73 -10.79
C ILE A 17 24.16 -0.92 -10.89
N ASN A 18 25.28 -1.48 -10.40
CA ASN A 18 26.58 -0.83 -10.48
C ASN A 18 27.04 -0.62 -11.93
N PHE A 19 26.85 -1.60 -12.81
CA PHE A 19 27.15 -1.46 -14.23
C PHE A 19 26.30 -0.35 -14.90
N LEU A 20 25.00 -0.32 -14.62
CA LEU A 20 24.10 0.69 -15.18
C LEU A 20 24.44 2.10 -14.68
N ASN A 21 24.85 2.24 -13.41
CA ASN A 21 25.24 3.51 -12.81
C ASN A 21 26.52 4.12 -13.41
N GLN A 22 27.38 3.34 -14.07
CA GLN A 22 28.57 3.86 -14.73
C GLN A 22 28.25 4.72 -15.96
N ASN A 23 27.02 4.63 -16.48
CA ASN A 23 26.62 5.37 -17.67
C ASN A 23 25.97 6.72 -17.28
N PRO A 24 26.47 7.86 -17.77
CA PRO A 24 25.97 9.18 -17.39
C PRO A 24 24.53 9.48 -17.87
N TYR A 25 24.02 8.67 -18.79
CA TYR A 25 22.68 8.81 -19.37
C TYR A 25 21.62 7.97 -18.65
N ILE A 26 22.03 7.11 -17.70
CA ILE A 26 21.13 6.18 -17.02
C ILE A 26 20.88 6.67 -15.60
N LYS A 27 19.60 6.96 -15.30
CA LYS A 27 19.17 7.33 -13.95
C LYS A 27 18.35 6.19 -13.35
N ILE A 28 18.95 5.48 -12.41
CA ILE A 28 18.28 4.39 -11.69
C ILE A 28 17.37 5.02 -10.62
N LYS A 29 16.09 4.64 -10.64
CA LYS A 29 15.14 4.97 -9.57
C LYS A 29 14.78 3.68 -8.86
N ASN A 30 15.26 3.52 -7.63
CA ASN A 30 14.80 2.44 -6.76
C ASN A 30 13.33 2.70 -6.43
N ILE A 31 12.46 1.84 -6.94
CA ILE A 31 11.09 1.77 -6.46
C ILE A 31 11.18 0.93 -5.19
N GLU A 32 11.65 1.56 -4.11
CA GLU A 32 11.48 0.98 -2.78
C GLU A 32 10.01 0.67 -2.64
N ASN A 33 9.73 -0.62 -2.39
CA ASN A 33 8.42 -1.20 -2.18
C ASN A 33 7.39 -0.11 -1.88
N ILE A 34 6.48 0.14 -2.83
CA ILE A 34 5.25 0.85 -2.58
C ILE A 34 4.54 0.01 -1.53
N LYS A 35 4.89 0.19 -0.26
CA LYS A 35 4.11 -0.26 0.88
C LYS A 35 2.79 0.42 0.62
N ARG A 36 1.83 -0.35 0.08
CA ARG A 36 0.43 0.03 0.06
C ARG A 36 0.16 0.44 1.49
N LYS A 37 0.15 1.76 1.77
CA LYS A 37 -0.34 2.28 3.05
C LYS A 37 -1.74 1.69 3.12
N LYS A 38 -1.94 0.63 3.89
CA LYS A 38 -3.28 0.24 4.32
C LYS A 38 -3.77 1.50 4.99
N LYS A 39 -4.66 2.23 4.33
CA LYS A 39 -5.44 3.27 5.00
C LYS A 39 -6.04 2.56 6.19
N SER A 40 -5.57 2.89 7.38
CA SER A 40 -6.33 2.59 8.59
C SER A 40 -7.65 3.32 8.38
N ILE A 41 -8.68 2.56 8.05
CA ILE A 41 -10.01 3.09 7.96
C ILE A 41 -10.34 3.50 9.39
N ASP A 42 -10.39 4.81 9.61
CA ASP A 42 -10.79 5.35 10.89
C ASP A 42 -12.28 5.09 11.03
N MET A 43 -12.62 4.06 11.80
CA MET A 43 -14.00 3.60 11.94
C MET A 43 -14.87 4.71 12.51
N ASP A 44 -14.29 5.62 13.29
CA ASP A 44 -14.98 6.78 13.87
C ASP A 44 -15.47 7.75 12.78
N GLN A 45 -14.79 7.86 11.63
CA GLN A 45 -15.28 8.60 10.47
C GLN A 45 -16.47 7.93 9.79
N ILE A 46 -16.52 6.58 9.78
CA ILE A 46 -17.65 5.83 9.23
C ILE A 46 -18.88 5.95 10.14
N PHE A 47 -18.65 5.99 11.46
CA PHE A 47 -19.72 6.14 12.45
C PHE A 47 -20.28 7.57 12.54
N GLY A 48 -19.69 8.56 11.86
CA GLY A 48 -20.24 9.91 11.72
C GLY A 48 -21.68 9.93 11.16
N LEU A 49 -22.06 8.95 10.33
CA LEU A 49 -23.43 8.79 9.83
C LEU A 49 -24.45 8.39 10.91
N TRP A 50 -23.97 7.83 12.02
CA TRP A 50 -24.77 7.29 13.10
C TRP A 50 -24.74 8.15 14.37
N GLN A 51 -23.93 9.23 14.43
CA GLN A 51 -23.82 10.12 15.59
C GLN A 51 -25.16 10.72 16.08
N LYS A 52 -26.17 10.84 15.20
CA LYS A 52 -27.51 11.34 15.55
C LYS A 52 -28.48 10.26 16.02
N ARG A 53 -28.05 9.00 16.04
CA ARG A 53 -28.83 7.86 16.52
C ARG A 53 -28.08 7.29 17.70
N THR A 54 -28.72 7.19 18.86
CA THR A 54 -28.26 6.35 19.97
C THR A 54 -28.41 4.89 19.56
N ILE A 55 -27.60 4.45 18.59
CA ILE A 55 -27.52 3.07 18.14
C ILE A 55 -26.22 2.51 18.68
N THR A 56 -26.36 1.50 19.51
CA THR A 56 -25.27 0.75 20.13
C THR A 56 -24.64 -0.22 19.14
N LYS A 57 -23.42 -0.68 19.45
CA LYS A 57 -22.71 -1.65 18.61
C LYS A 57 -23.45 -2.97 18.52
N GLU A 58 -24.15 -3.36 19.59
CA GLU A 58 -25.03 -4.53 19.64
C GLU A 58 -26.17 -4.42 18.62
N GLU A 59 -26.90 -3.29 18.60
CA GLU A 59 -28.03 -3.08 17.68
C GLU A 59 -27.62 -3.07 16.19
N ILE A 60 -26.41 -2.58 15.88
CA ILE A 60 -25.86 -2.66 14.51
C ILE A 60 -25.62 -4.11 14.11
N ARG A 61 -25.06 -4.91 15.02
CA ARG A 61 -24.78 -6.33 14.77
C ARG A 61 -26.07 -7.12 14.59
N GLU A 62 -27.06 -6.89 15.44
CA GLU A 62 -28.39 -7.50 15.34
C GLU A 62 -29.05 -7.17 13.99
N LYS A 63 -29.06 -5.90 13.56
CA LYS A 63 -29.66 -5.53 12.26
C LYS A 63 -28.90 -6.06 11.04
N ALA A 64 -27.58 -6.14 11.11
CA ALA A 64 -26.76 -6.57 9.98
C ALA A 64 -26.70 -8.09 9.84
N TRP A 65 -26.76 -8.83 10.96
CA TRP A 65 -26.49 -10.27 11.00
C TRP A 65 -27.58 -11.11 11.69
N GLY A 66 -28.62 -10.49 12.26
CA GLY A 66 -29.82 -11.17 12.74
C GLY A 66 -29.63 -12.12 13.93
N TYR A 67 -28.72 -11.77 14.85
CA TYR A 67 -28.46 -12.54 16.07
C TYR A 67 -29.33 -12.11 17.25
#